data_AF-A0A850MNH0-F1
#
_entry.id   AF-A0A850MNH0-F1
#
_cell.length_a   1.000
_cell.length_b   1.000
_cell.length_c   1.000
_cell.angle_alpha   90.00
_cell.angle_beta   90.00
_cell.angle_gamma   90.00
#
_symmetry.space_group_name_H-M   'P 1'
#
loop_
_entity.id
_entity.type
_entity.pdbx_description
1 polymer ?
#
loop_
_entity_poly.entity_id
_entity_poly.type
_entity_poly.pdbx_seq_one_letter_code
_entity_poly.pdbx_strand_id
1 'polypeptide(L)'
;MSDEEGITTLEDELTKSQEQIAKKDQTIKELNEGIAALTKKIEEHRKKSEKEIEEQRKKSEKELEEHRKKSEKEISKIAQEQEKMNESREKKINEVQNDLKKKLDKIKELEAIVKKQDDKDLMSKIKILQNINEKKKTEIDRLTAEKEKLNVEINKYYLRGKKGTSVKELQELLDTAEAKNHDLSLRVAELESLQTELKTEQDDIIRTFQQYEDRVKKLTTTNQQQSAQLETLSGGLDAQKIQSYDNFVQELQGELANVRAQLVDSERLRTKQEDDLIKFESMLKQIQTQIQEKEVAAASYPQPAQPAIPEPVQPAYLQPAQPAYPQPAQPAYPQQPQQPPAVRPQPQPLSAPRGPPGPKVSASGIIPSQAPSPGGSKMEAVQLLDVILEKAKSGIAASQLGQVMEQTKNTIVQIFQWHPTMFELAAFARRLQQFPAGSPIDNETLILLAEKVNAWKQRILG
;
A
#
# COMPACT_ATOMS: atom_id res chain seq x y z
N MET A 1 -109.35 8.77 -51.19
CA MET A 1 -109.10 9.67 -50.04
C MET A 1 -108.15 8.99 -49.07
N SER A 2 -106.93 8.64 -49.51
CA SER A 2 -105.93 7.94 -48.67
C SER A 2 -104.48 8.37 -48.99
N ASP A 3 -104.29 9.55 -49.59
CA ASP A 3 -102.96 10.07 -49.96
C ASP A 3 -102.56 11.33 -49.16
N GLU A 4 -103.48 11.97 -48.42
CA GLU A 4 -103.18 13.16 -47.59
C GLU A 4 -102.75 12.82 -46.16
N GLU A 5 -103.13 11.66 -45.61
CA GLU A 5 -102.67 11.21 -44.28
C GLU A 5 -101.21 10.70 -44.28
N GLY A 6 -100.69 10.31 -45.45
CA GLY A 6 -99.29 9.89 -45.59
C GLY A 6 -98.29 11.06 -45.60
N ILE A 7 -98.70 12.25 -46.08
CA ILE A 7 -97.83 13.42 -46.18
C ILE A 7 -97.58 14.05 -44.80
N THR A 8 -98.63 14.16 -43.97
CA THR A 8 -98.51 14.69 -42.60
C THR A 8 -97.62 13.81 -41.71
N THR A 9 -97.64 12.49 -41.92
CA THR A 9 -96.77 11.55 -41.19
C THR A 9 -95.29 11.72 -41.57
N LEU A 10 -94.99 11.98 -42.86
CA LEU A 10 -93.63 12.21 -43.35
C LEU A 10 -93.06 13.57 -42.91
N GLU A 11 -93.91 14.60 -42.80
CA GLU A 11 -93.50 15.92 -42.28
C GLU A 11 -93.15 15.86 -40.78
N ASP A 12 -93.90 15.07 -40.00
CA ASP A 12 -93.61 14.83 -38.58
C ASP A 12 -92.31 14.01 -38.38
N GLU A 13 -92.07 13.01 -39.24
CA GLU A 13 -90.82 12.24 -39.24
C GLU A 13 -89.61 13.08 -39.67
N LEU A 14 -89.77 13.95 -40.68
CA LEU A 14 -88.74 14.89 -41.10
C LEU A 14 -88.39 15.89 -39.99
N THR A 15 -89.40 16.43 -39.31
CA THR A 15 -89.23 17.35 -38.18
C THR A 15 -88.51 16.66 -37.02
N LYS A 16 -88.88 15.42 -36.67
CA LYS A 16 -88.17 14.61 -35.66
C LYS A 16 -86.72 14.33 -36.07
N SER A 17 -86.47 14.04 -37.34
CA SER A 17 -85.12 13.79 -37.87
C SER A 17 -84.24 15.04 -37.80
N GLN A 18 -84.79 16.21 -38.17
CA GLN A 18 -84.12 17.51 -38.05
C GLN A 18 -83.80 17.85 -36.59
N GLU A 19 -84.72 17.57 -35.66
CA GLU A 19 -84.48 17.76 -34.23
C GLU A 19 -83.37 16.82 -33.71
N GLN A 20 -83.31 15.58 -34.20
CA GLN A 20 -82.23 14.64 -33.87
C GLN A 20 -80.87 15.07 -34.44
N ILE A 21 -80.84 15.64 -35.66
CA ILE A 21 -79.63 16.20 -36.26
C ILE A 21 -79.15 17.40 -35.43
N ALA A 22 -80.05 18.34 -35.09
CA ALA A 22 -79.70 19.48 -34.25
C ALA A 22 -79.14 19.07 -32.87
N LYS A 23 -79.71 18.04 -32.25
CA LYS A 23 -79.19 17.45 -30.99
C LYS A 23 -77.80 16.83 -31.18
N LYS A 24 -77.56 16.15 -32.30
CA LYS A 24 -76.24 15.57 -32.62
C LYS A 24 -75.20 16.66 -32.90
N ASP A 25 -75.55 17.71 -33.63
CA ASP A 25 -74.65 18.83 -33.91
C ASP A 25 -74.26 19.58 -32.64
N GLN A 26 -75.22 19.80 -31.74
CA GLN A 26 -74.95 20.36 -30.41
C GLN A 26 -74.00 19.46 -29.59
N THR A 27 -74.22 18.13 -29.63
CA THR A 27 -73.33 17.16 -28.96
C THR A 27 -71.91 17.18 -29.54
N ILE A 28 -71.77 17.26 -30.87
CA ILE A 28 -70.47 17.36 -31.56
C ILE A 28 -69.76 18.65 -31.16
N LYS A 29 -70.48 19.76 -31.08
CA LYS A 29 -69.93 21.05 -30.64
C LYS A 29 -69.41 20.97 -29.20
N GLU A 30 -70.19 20.42 -28.28
CA GLU A 30 -69.78 20.22 -26.87
C GLU A 30 -68.56 19.29 -26.75
N LEU A 31 -68.50 18.23 -27.57
CA LEU A 31 -67.34 17.33 -27.63
C LEU A 31 -66.09 18.03 -28.16
N ASN A 32 -66.21 18.85 -29.21
CA ASN A 32 -65.09 19.62 -29.77
C ASN A 32 -64.57 20.67 -28.78
N GLU A 33 -65.46 21.36 -28.08
CA GLU A 33 -65.09 22.27 -27.00
C GLU A 33 -64.40 21.52 -25.84
N GLY A 34 -64.89 20.33 -25.49
CA GLY A 34 -64.26 19.44 -24.51
C GLY A 34 -62.85 18.99 -24.91
N ILE A 35 -62.66 18.59 -26.18
CA ILE A 35 -61.35 18.21 -26.73
C ILE A 35 -60.39 19.40 -26.70
N ALA A 36 -60.83 20.59 -27.13
CA ALA A 36 -59.99 21.78 -27.11
C ALA A 36 -59.55 22.15 -25.68
N ALA A 37 -60.46 22.05 -24.70
CA ALA A 37 -60.16 22.28 -23.29
C ALA A 37 -59.17 21.23 -22.72
N LEU A 38 -59.31 19.95 -23.09
CA LEU A 38 -58.39 18.89 -22.69
C LEU A 38 -57.01 19.07 -23.32
N THR A 39 -56.93 19.38 -24.62
CA THR A 39 -55.66 19.66 -25.31
C THR A 39 -54.92 20.82 -24.67
N LYS A 40 -55.63 21.89 -24.30
CA LYS A 40 -55.04 23.03 -23.57
C LYS A 40 -54.49 22.59 -22.21
N LYS A 41 -55.24 21.81 -21.43
CA LYS A 41 -54.79 21.29 -20.13
C LYS A 41 -53.57 20.37 -20.25
N ILE A 42 -53.53 19.53 -21.29
CA ILE A 42 -52.39 18.64 -21.58
C ILE A 42 -51.15 19.48 -21.89
N GLU A 43 -51.27 20.50 -22.73
CA GLU A 43 -50.14 21.37 -23.08
C GLU A 43 -49.63 22.18 -21.89
N GLU A 44 -50.53 22.67 -21.03
CA GLU A 44 -50.16 23.34 -19.77
C GLU A 44 -49.42 22.38 -18.82
N HIS A 45 -49.90 21.15 -18.67
CA HIS A 45 -49.23 20.13 -17.86
C HIS A 45 -47.86 19.75 -18.44
N ARG A 46 -47.76 19.60 -19.77
CA ARG A 46 -46.50 19.32 -20.47
C ARG A 46 -45.47 20.40 -20.20
N LYS A 47 -45.82 21.67 -20.44
CA LYS A 47 -44.94 22.82 -20.15
C LYS A 47 -44.51 22.90 -18.70
N LYS A 48 -45.42 22.61 -17.76
CA LYS A 48 -45.09 22.56 -16.33
C LYS A 48 -44.09 21.45 -16.02
N SER A 49 -44.32 20.24 -16.53
CA SER A 49 -43.42 19.10 -16.34
C SER A 49 -42.04 19.32 -16.98
N GLU A 50 -41.97 19.91 -18.18
CA GLU A 50 -40.71 20.25 -18.84
C GLU A 50 -39.91 21.26 -18.01
N LYS A 51 -40.58 22.26 -17.43
CA LYS A 51 -39.93 23.23 -16.54
C LYS A 51 -39.41 22.58 -15.25
N GLU A 52 -40.17 21.70 -14.63
CA GLU A 52 -39.75 20.98 -13.43
C GLU A 52 -38.55 20.05 -13.71
N ILE A 53 -38.55 19.35 -14.84
CA ILE A 53 -37.42 18.51 -15.29
C ILE A 53 -36.17 19.35 -15.51
N GLU A 54 -36.29 20.51 -16.17
CA GLU A 54 -35.16 21.40 -16.44
C GLU A 54 -34.60 22.03 -15.15
N GLU A 55 -35.45 22.38 -14.19
CA GLU A 55 -35.02 22.86 -12.86
C GLU A 55 -34.29 21.77 -12.08
N GLN A 56 -34.78 20.52 -12.10
CA GLN A 56 -34.10 19.38 -11.48
C GLN A 56 -32.75 19.11 -12.16
N ARG A 57 -32.69 19.14 -13.49
CA ARG A 57 -31.45 18.96 -14.24
C ARG A 57 -30.39 19.98 -13.86
N LYS A 58 -30.75 21.27 -13.82
CA LYS A 58 -29.85 22.35 -13.40
C LYS A 58 -29.37 22.20 -11.96
N LYS A 59 -30.26 21.73 -11.05
CA LYS A 59 -29.90 21.45 -9.66
C LYS A 59 -28.88 20.32 -9.58
N SER A 60 -29.12 19.19 -10.25
CA SER A 60 -28.21 18.04 -10.24
C SER A 60 -26.87 18.36 -10.92
N GLU A 61 -26.86 19.13 -12.00
CA GLU A 61 -25.63 19.58 -12.66
C GLU A 61 -24.79 20.46 -11.73
N LYS A 62 -25.43 21.37 -10.98
CA LYS A 62 -24.76 22.19 -9.97
C LYS A 62 -24.16 21.35 -8.84
N GLU A 63 -24.91 20.39 -8.31
CA GLU A 63 -24.43 19.48 -7.25
C GLU A 63 -23.25 18.62 -7.73
N LEU A 64 -23.29 18.14 -8.98
CA LEU A 64 -22.22 17.36 -9.58
C LEU A 64 -20.95 18.20 -9.79
N GLU A 65 -21.09 19.46 -10.24
CA GLU A 65 -19.98 20.39 -10.40
C GLU A 65 -19.35 20.78 -9.05
N GLU A 66 -20.16 20.95 -7.99
CA GLU A 66 -19.66 21.17 -6.63
C GLU A 66 -18.89 19.95 -6.10
N HIS A 67 -19.42 18.73 -6.34
CA HIS A 67 -18.73 17.49 -5.98
C HIS A 67 -17.40 17.36 -6.74
N ARG A 68 -17.39 17.63 -8.05
CA ARG A 68 -16.19 17.62 -8.89
C ARG A 68 -15.12 18.59 -8.39
N LYS A 69 -15.49 19.83 -8.07
CA LYS A 69 -14.55 20.82 -7.50
C LYS A 69 -14.01 20.38 -6.15
N LYS A 70 -14.82 19.70 -5.33
CA LYS A 70 -14.37 19.15 -4.05
C LYS A 70 -13.38 18.00 -4.25
N SER A 71 -13.67 17.05 -5.14
CA SER A 71 -12.75 15.95 -5.45
C SER A 71 -11.45 16.43 -6.09
N GLU A 72 -11.49 17.41 -6.99
CA GLU A 72 -10.29 18.01 -7.60
C GLU A 72 -9.38 18.66 -6.54
N LYS A 73 -9.96 19.35 -5.55
CA LYS A 73 -9.20 19.90 -4.42
C LYS A 73 -8.56 18.82 -3.55
N GLU A 74 -9.28 17.72 -3.31
CA GLU A 74 -8.79 16.62 -2.50
C GLU A 74 -7.68 15.84 -3.21
N ILE A 75 -7.83 15.58 -4.51
CA ILE A 75 -6.77 15.01 -5.36
C ILE A 75 -5.54 15.91 -5.37
N SER A 76 -5.72 17.23 -5.53
CA SER A 76 -4.60 18.19 -5.49
C SER A 76 -3.88 18.18 -4.14
N LYS A 77 -4.61 18.08 -3.04
CA LYS A 77 -4.04 17.96 -1.69
C LYS A 77 -3.25 16.66 -1.52
N ILE A 78 -3.79 15.53 -1.97
CA ILE A 78 -3.11 14.22 -1.92
C ILE A 78 -1.83 14.25 -2.76
N ALA A 79 -1.87 14.85 -3.95
CA ALA A 79 -0.69 15.00 -4.81
C ALA A 79 0.41 15.82 -4.13
N GLN A 80 0.07 16.94 -3.48
CA GLN A 80 1.03 17.76 -2.72
C GLN A 80 1.62 17.02 -1.51
N GLU A 81 0.81 16.21 -0.81
CA GLU A 81 1.29 15.39 0.31
C GLU A 81 2.23 14.28 -0.17
N GLN A 82 1.95 13.65 -1.32
CA GLN A 82 2.84 12.68 -1.95
C GLN A 82 4.16 13.30 -2.39
N GLU A 83 4.14 14.50 -2.98
CA GLU A 83 5.35 15.22 -3.39
C GLU A 83 6.26 15.50 -2.18
N LYS A 84 5.71 16.04 -1.10
CA LYS A 84 6.45 16.25 0.17
C LYS A 84 7.02 14.96 0.75
N MET A 85 6.25 13.86 0.66
CA MET A 85 6.72 12.56 1.12
C MET A 85 7.88 12.04 0.26
N ASN A 86 7.83 12.25 -1.05
CA ASN A 86 8.89 11.87 -1.98
C ASN A 86 10.15 12.70 -1.75
N GLU A 87 10.04 14.02 -1.59
CA GLU A 87 11.16 14.89 -1.23
C GLU A 87 11.82 14.46 0.10
N SER A 88 11.02 14.15 1.12
CA SER A 88 11.53 13.66 2.41
C SER A 88 12.25 12.31 2.27
N ARG A 89 11.74 11.42 1.42
CA ARG A 89 12.36 10.11 1.13
C ARG A 89 13.67 10.28 0.37
N GLU A 90 13.70 11.12 -0.66
CA GLU A 90 14.90 11.38 -1.47
C GLU A 90 16.01 11.98 -0.60
N LYS A 91 15.65 12.90 0.31
CA LYS A 91 16.59 13.42 1.31
C LYS A 91 17.20 12.31 2.19
N LYS A 92 16.38 11.37 2.69
CA LYS A 92 16.86 10.23 3.49
C LYS A 92 17.74 9.28 2.68
N ILE A 93 17.39 9.02 1.41
CA ILE A 93 18.21 8.19 0.51
C ILE A 93 19.59 8.83 0.32
N ASN A 94 19.64 10.14 0.07
CA ASN A 94 20.89 10.88 -0.10
C ASN A 94 21.73 10.88 1.20
N GLU A 95 21.10 11.01 2.37
CA GLU A 95 21.79 10.89 3.66
C GLU A 95 22.42 9.50 3.84
N VAL A 96 21.68 8.42 3.56
CA VAL A 96 22.18 7.04 3.65
C VAL A 96 23.29 6.77 2.63
N GLN A 97 23.16 7.25 1.40
CA GLN A 97 24.19 7.12 0.37
C GLN A 97 25.49 7.84 0.76
N ASN A 98 25.39 9.04 1.34
CA ASN A 98 26.55 9.78 1.83
C ASN A 98 27.25 9.05 2.99
N ASP A 99 26.49 8.46 3.91
CA ASP A 99 27.06 7.67 5.01
C ASP A 99 27.72 6.38 4.53
N LEU A 100 27.11 5.69 3.56
CA LEU A 100 27.71 4.52 2.90
C LEU A 100 29.01 4.89 2.18
N LYS A 101 29.03 6.03 1.47
CA LYS A 101 30.23 6.53 0.79
C LYS A 101 31.36 6.79 1.78
N LYS A 102 31.09 7.48 2.89
CA LYS A 102 32.07 7.71 3.97
C LYS A 102 32.62 6.41 4.55
N LYS A 103 31.75 5.42 4.78
CA LYS A 103 32.17 4.09 5.28
C LYS A 103 33.04 3.36 4.26
N LEU A 104 32.67 3.38 2.98
CA LEU A 104 33.44 2.77 1.91
C LEU A 104 34.82 3.41 1.77
N ASP A 105 34.91 4.73 1.85
CA ASP A 105 36.19 5.45 1.83
C ASP A 105 37.05 5.07 3.04
N LYS A 106 36.46 4.88 4.23
CA LYS A 106 37.18 4.39 5.40
C LYS A 106 37.67 2.95 5.25
N ILE A 107 36.88 2.08 4.62
CA ILE A 107 37.30 0.70 4.30
C ILE A 107 38.50 0.73 3.35
N LYS A 108 38.44 1.54 2.28
CA LYS A 108 39.57 1.70 1.34
C LYS A 108 40.83 2.24 2.03
N GLU A 109 40.68 3.17 2.97
CA GLU A 109 41.80 3.66 3.78
C GLU A 109 42.40 2.54 4.64
N LEU A 110 41.57 1.75 5.30
CA LEU A 110 42.00 0.59 6.10
C LEU A 110 42.66 -0.48 5.23
N GLU A 111 42.10 -0.79 4.06
CA GLU A 111 42.69 -1.69 3.07
C GLU A 111 44.05 -1.18 2.59
N ALA A 112 44.20 0.13 2.36
CA ALA A 112 45.48 0.72 1.98
C ALA A 112 46.51 0.66 3.12
N ILE A 113 46.08 0.78 4.38
CA ILE A 113 46.94 0.59 5.56
C ILE A 113 47.38 -0.87 5.64
N VAL A 114 46.45 -1.83 5.55
CA VAL A 114 46.75 -3.28 5.56
C VAL A 114 47.68 -3.64 4.39
N LYS A 115 47.44 -3.10 3.19
CA LYS A 115 48.27 -3.37 2.01
C LYS A 115 49.65 -2.73 2.05
N LYS A 116 49.81 -1.60 2.76
CA LYS A 116 51.13 -1.00 3.06
C LYS A 116 51.86 -1.73 4.16
N GLN A 117 51.12 -2.32 5.10
CA GLN A 117 51.62 -3.24 6.11
C GLN A 117 51.79 -4.62 5.46
N ASP A 118 52.67 -4.72 4.47
CA ASP A 118 52.86 -5.93 3.65
C ASP A 118 52.81 -7.19 4.55
N ASP A 119 51.82 -8.06 4.34
CA ASP A 119 51.78 -9.41 4.91
C ASP A 119 53.10 -10.15 4.64
N LYS A 120 53.78 -9.77 3.55
CA LYS A 120 55.11 -10.23 3.18
C LYS A 120 56.20 -9.75 4.16
N ASP A 121 56.15 -8.52 4.66
CA ASP A 121 57.15 -7.97 5.59
C ASP A 121 56.94 -8.52 7.01
N LEU A 122 55.68 -8.67 7.44
CA LEU A 122 55.33 -9.30 8.72
C LEU A 122 55.63 -10.81 8.72
N MET A 123 55.24 -11.55 7.67
CA MET A 123 55.60 -12.97 7.56
C MET A 123 57.12 -13.17 7.37
N SER A 124 57.81 -12.26 6.69
CA SER A 124 59.28 -12.29 6.61
C SER A 124 59.92 -12.03 7.97
N LYS A 125 59.40 -11.09 8.77
CA LYS A 125 59.83 -10.85 10.16
C LYS A 125 59.60 -12.07 11.03
N ILE A 126 58.42 -12.68 11.00
CA ILE A 126 58.15 -13.93 11.73
C ILE A 126 59.14 -15.03 11.33
N LYS A 127 59.42 -15.18 10.03
CA LYS A 127 60.38 -16.18 9.52
C LYS A 127 61.83 -15.88 9.92
N ILE A 128 62.22 -14.60 9.95
CA ILE A 128 63.53 -14.16 10.45
C ILE A 128 63.65 -14.45 11.95
N LEU A 129 62.63 -14.12 12.74
CA LEU A 129 62.63 -14.36 14.19
C LEU A 129 62.66 -15.86 14.52
N GLN A 130 61.94 -16.69 13.77
CA GLN A 130 62.02 -18.16 13.87
C GLN A 130 63.44 -18.68 13.58
N ASN A 131 64.08 -18.23 12.50
CA ASN A 131 65.45 -18.60 12.17
C ASN A 131 66.46 -18.14 13.24
N ILE A 132 66.26 -16.95 13.82
CA ILE A 132 67.10 -16.45 14.93
C ILE A 132 66.91 -17.33 16.17
N ASN A 133 65.68 -17.71 16.50
CA ASN A 133 65.36 -18.57 17.64
C ASN A 133 66.01 -19.96 17.50
N GLU A 134 65.93 -20.57 16.31
CA GLU A 134 66.58 -21.85 16.02
C GLU A 134 68.11 -21.77 16.14
N LYS A 135 68.72 -20.69 15.63
CA LYS A 135 70.16 -20.46 15.78
C LYS A 135 70.59 -20.29 17.24
N LYS A 136 69.84 -19.50 18.02
CA LYS A 136 70.11 -19.31 19.45
C LYS A 136 69.97 -20.63 20.22
N LYS A 137 68.94 -21.42 19.94
CA LYS A 137 68.75 -22.75 20.53
C LYS A 137 69.95 -23.66 20.25
N THR A 138 70.39 -23.71 18.99
CA THR A 138 71.55 -24.52 18.61
C THR A 138 72.84 -24.06 19.31
N GLU A 139 73.02 -22.76 19.51
CA GLU A 139 74.18 -22.22 20.22
C GLU A 139 74.11 -22.50 21.74
N ILE A 140 72.93 -22.42 22.36
CA ILE A 140 72.71 -22.85 23.75
C ILE A 140 73.08 -24.33 23.91
N ASP A 141 72.61 -25.20 23.00
CA ASP A 141 72.93 -26.62 23.01
C ASP A 141 74.46 -26.85 22.88
N ARG A 142 75.13 -26.10 22.00
CA ARG A 142 76.59 -26.16 21.81
C ARG A 142 77.35 -25.72 23.07
N LEU A 143 76.99 -24.58 23.65
CA LEU A 143 77.65 -24.03 24.84
C LEU A 143 77.42 -24.92 26.06
N THR A 144 76.22 -25.50 26.19
CA THR A 144 75.89 -26.47 27.24
C THR A 144 76.76 -27.73 27.11
N ALA A 145 76.94 -28.25 25.88
CA ALA A 145 77.83 -29.38 25.63
C ALA A 145 79.32 -29.04 25.89
N GLU A 146 79.77 -27.82 25.58
CA GLU A 146 81.13 -27.35 25.88
C GLU A 146 81.35 -27.24 27.41
N LYS A 147 80.38 -26.70 28.13
CA LYS A 147 80.35 -26.65 29.59
C LYS A 147 80.42 -28.04 30.22
N GLU A 148 79.64 -29.00 29.72
CA GLU A 148 79.64 -30.38 30.22
C GLU A 148 81.03 -31.03 30.04
N LYS A 149 81.67 -30.83 28.88
CA LYS A 149 83.05 -31.31 28.63
C LYS A 149 84.05 -30.69 29.60
N LEU A 150 83.94 -29.38 29.84
CA LEU A 150 84.82 -28.65 30.76
C LEU A 150 84.66 -29.14 32.20
N ASN A 151 83.44 -29.38 32.65
CA ASN A 151 83.17 -29.98 33.97
C ASN A 151 83.79 -31.38 34.09
N VAL A 152 83.71 -32.21 33.05
CA VAL A 152 84.38 -33.53 33.03
C VAL A 152 85.90 -33.40 33.12
N GLU A 153 86.47 -32.40 32.46
CA GLU A 153 87.91 -32.13 32.45
C GLU A 153 88.41 -31.59 33.81
N ILE A 154 87.68 -30.65 34.40
CA ILE A 154 87.90 -30.16 35.77
C ILE A 154 87.86 -31.34 36.76
N ASN A 155 86.85 -32.21 36.68
CA ASN A 155 86.75 -33.39 37.54
C ASN A 155 87.91 -34.37 37.34
N LYS A 156 88.45 -34.52 36.12
CA LYS A 156 89.66 -35.30 35.88
C LYS A 156 90.87 -34.71 36.59
N TYR A 157 91.02 -33.38 36.62
CA TYR A 157 92.12 -32.72 37.33
C TYR A 157 91.99 -32.88 38.85
N TYR A 158 90.78 -32.79 39.41
CA TYR A 158 90.52 -33.08 40.82
C TYR A 158 90.83 -34.54 41.21
N LEU A 159 90.57 -35.50 40.32
CA LEU A 159 90.73 -36.93 40.59
C LEU A 159 92.10 -37.52 40.20
N ARG A 160 92.86 -36.87 39.31
CA ARG A 160 94.22 -37.30 38.91
C ARG A 160 95.23 -36.20 39.18
N GLY A 161 95.93 -36.30 40.31
CA GLY A 161 97.29 -35.76 40.41
C GLY A 161 98.18 -36.49 39.39
N LYS A 162 98.34 -35.94 38.18
CA LYS A 162 99.34 -36.43 37.22
C LYS A 162 100.72 -36.31 37.88
N LYS A 163 101.42 -37.44 38.05
CA LYS A 163 102.82 -37.44 38.49
C LYS A 163 103.65 -36.59 37.51
N GLY A 164 104.20 -35.48 37.99
CA GLY A 164 105.15 -34.64 37.25
C GLY A 164 104.67 -33.22 36.90
N THR A 165 103.40 -32.86 37.17
CA THR A 165 102.91 -31.48 36.99
C THR A 165 102.95 -30.74 38.32
N SER A 166 103.44 -29.50 38.35
CA SER A 166 103.49 -28.76 39.62
C SER A 166 102.07 -28.41 40.08
N VAL A 167 101.83 -28.43 41.40
CA VAL A 167 100.53 -28.05 41.99
C VAL A 167 100.09 -26.66 41.53
N LYS A 168 101.06 -25.76 41.29
CA LYS A 168 100.81 -24.40 40.85
C LYS A 168 100.24 -24.33 39.42
N GLU A 169 100.79 -25.10 38.47
CA GLU A 169 100.28 -25.17 37.10
C GLU A 169 98.88 -25.80 37.02
N LEU A 170 98.61 -26.80 37.87
CA LEU A 170 97.27 -27.41 37.97
C LEU A 170 96.23 -26.44 38.54
N GLN A 171 96.61 -25.62 39.52
CA GLN A 171 95.74 -24.59 40.07
C GLN A 171 95.45 -23.48 39.05
N GLU A 172 96.46 -23.03 38.30
CA GLU A 172 96.30 -21.97 37.30
C GLU A 172 95.38 -22.41 36.14
N LEU A 173 95.49 -23.68 35.71
CA LEU A 173 94.59 -24.30 34.74
C LEU A 173 93.17 -24.46 35.27
N LEU A 174 93.02 -24.81 36.56
CA LEU A 174 91.73 -24.92 37.22
C LEU A 174 91.03 -23.56 37.32
N ASP A 175 91.73 -22.53 37.81
CA ASP A 175 91.21 -21.17 37.92
C ASP A 175 90.79 -20.62 36.54
N THR A 176 91.58 -20.90 35.50
CA THR A 176 91.25 -20.52 34.11
C THR A 176 90.02 -21.27 33.60
N ALA A 177 89.90 -22.56 33.91
CA ALA A 177 88.76 -23.40 33.51
C ALA A 177 87.47 -22.97 34.24
N GLU A 178 87.55 -22.65 35.53
CA GLU A 178 86.43 -22.15 36.33
C GLU A 178 85.97 -20.78 35.86
N ALA A 179 86.91 -19.86 35.56
CA ALA A 179 86.59 -18.55 34.99
C ALA A 179 85.87 -18.69 33.63
N LYS A 180 86.35 -19.58 32.76
CA LYS A 180 85.70 -19.85 31.47
C LYS A 180 84.31 -20.49 31.65
N ASN A 181 84.13 -21.39 32.63
CA ASN A 181 82.84 -22.01 32.93
C ASN A 181 81.82 -21.00 33.48
N HIS A 182 82.28 -20.03 34.27
CA HIS A 182 81.47 -18.94 34.77
C HIS A 182 81.01 -18.02 33.63
N ASP A 183 81.92 -17.60 32.75
CA ASP A 183 81.60 -16.79 31.56
C ASP A 183 80.60 -17.50 30.64
N LEU A 184 80.81 -18.80 30.37
CA LEU A 184 79.87 -19.61 29.60
C LEU A 184 78.49 -19.68 30.27
N SER A 185 78.43 -19.79 31.59
CA SER A 185 77.16 -19.84 32.33
C SER A 185 76.41 -18.51 32.27
N LEU A 186 77.11 -17.38 32.38
CA LEU A 186 76.52 -16.04 32.20
C LEU A 186 75.96 -15.89 30.78
N ARG A 187 76.71 -16.33 29.78
CA ARG A 187 76.32 -16.22 28.37
C ARG A 187 75.13 -17.11 28.01
N VAL A 188 75.04 -18.31 28.60
CA VAL A 188 73.86 -19.18 28.48
C VAL A 188 72.64 -18.50 29.11
N ALA A 189 72.77 -17.92 30.32
CA ALA A 189 71.67 -17.23 30.98
C ALA A 189 71.17 -16.01 30.18
N GLU A 190 72.07 -15.22 29.59
CA GLU A 190 71.71 -14.11 28.69
C GLU A 190 70.96 -14.61 27.45
N LEU A 191 71.41 -15.70 26.84
CA LEU A 191 70.75 -16.28 25.66
C LEU A 191 69.36 -16.84 25.99
N GLU A 192 69.19 -17.50 27.14
CA GLU A 192 67.89 -17.98 27.63
C GLU A 192 66.92 -16.82 27.92
N SER A 193 67.42 -15.73 28.52
CA SER A 193 66.63 -14.51 28.73
C SER A 193 66.15 -13.93 27.40
N LEU A 194 67.04 -13.76 26.43
CA LEU A 194 66.69 -13.24 25.11
C LEU A 194 65.76 -14.19 24.33
N GLN A 195 65.86 -15.50 24.55
CA GLN A 195 64.95 -16.47 23.94
C GLN A 195 63.53 -16.34 24.51
N THR A 196 63.42 -16.05 25.80
CA THR A 196 62.13 -15.85 26.49
C THR A 196 61.47 -14.55 26.03
N GLU A 197 62.24 -13.47 25.90
CA GLU A 197 61.76 -12.17 25.38
C GLU A 197 61.29 -12.30 23.93
N LEU A 198 62.09 -12.94 23.07
CA LEU A 198 61.75 -13.21 21.67
C LEU A 198 60.46 -14.02 21.53
N LYS A 199 60.27 -15.03 22.39
CA LYS A 199 59.05 -15.85 22.40
C LYS A 199 57.84 -15.04 22.82
N THR A 200 57.98 -14.19 23.84
CA THR A 200 56.91 -13.30 24.32
C THR A 200 56.48 -12.33 23.22
N GLU A 201 57.44 -11.72 22.52
CA GLU A 201 57.15 -10.80 21.40
C GLU A 201 56.49 -11.53 20.22
N GLN A 202 56.92 -12.77 19.93
CA GLN A 202 56.29 -13.61 18.92
C GLN A 202 54.82 -13.93 19.27
N ASP A 203 54.53 -14.26 20.54
CA ASP A 203 53.18 -14.56 21.01
C ASP A 203 52.28 -13.30 20.96
N ASP A 204 52.81 -12.12 21.30
CA ASP A 204 52.08 -10.85 21.21
C ASP A 204 51.75 -10.46 19.76
N ILE A 205 52.66 -10.71 18.81
CA ILE A 205 52.41 -10.51 17.37
C ILE A 205 51.29 -11.45 16.90
N ILE A 206 51.34 -12.74 17.27
CA ILE A 206 50.31 -13.72 16.91
C ILE A 206 48.95 -13.31 17.47
N ARG A 207 48.89 -12.92 18.76
CA ARG A 207 47.66 -12.47 19.40
C ARG A 207 47.06 -11.25 18.70
N THR A 208 47.90 -10.28 18.34
CA THR A 208 47.48 -9.07 17.62
C THR A 208 46.92 -9.43 16.24
N PHE A 209 47.56 -10.35 15.53
CA PHE A 209 47.09 -10.81 14.22
C PHE A 209 45.72 -11.50 14.29
N GLN A 210 45.51 -12.38 15.28
CA GLN A 210 44.23 -13.03 15.52
C GLN A 210 43.11 -12.02 15.81
N GLN A 211 43.40 -10.99 16.62
CA GLN A 211 42.44 -9.91 16.88
C GLN A 211 42.04 -9.14 15.61
N TYR A 212 42.99 -8.89 14.70
CA TYR A 212 42.69 -8.28 13.41
C TYR A 212 41.84 -9.20 12.52
N GLU A 213 42.17 -10.49 12.46
CA GLU A 213 41.42 -11.48 11.66
C GLU A 213 39.96 -11.60 12.14
N ASP A 214 39.74 -11.66 13.45
CA ASP A 214 38.39 -11.71 14.06
C ASP A 214 37.60 -10.43 13.78
N ARG A 215 38.26 -9.27 13.86
CA ARG A 215 37.62 -7.98 13.55
C ARG A 215 37.23 -7.90 12.07
N VAL A 216 38.05 -8.41 11.17
CA VAL A 216 37.73 -8.51 9.73
C VAL A 216 36.55 -9.46 9.51
N LYS A 217 36.55 -10.66 10.09
CA LYS A 217 35.42 -11.61 10.00
C LYS A 217 34.10 -10.99 10.48
N LYS A 218 34.14 -10.26 11.60
CA LYS A 218 32.97 -9.57 12.15
C LYS A 218 32.45 -8.47 11.20
N LEU A 219 33.34 -7.68 10.62
CA LEU A 219 32.97 -6.64 9.65
C LEU A 219 32.37 -7.24 8.38
N THR A 220 32.96 -8.31 7.84
CA THR A 220 32.43 -9.03 6.67
C THR A 220 31.02 -9.56 6.93
N THR A 221 30.79 -10.18 8.08
CA THR A 221 29.47 -10.70 8.47
C THR A 221 28.44 -9.57 8.58
N THR A 222 28.83 -8.45 9.19
CA THR A 222 27.97 -7.26 9.33
C THR A 222 27.61 -6.69 7.95
N ASN A 223 28.58 -6.60 7.03
CA ASN A 223 28.33 -6.14 5.66
C ASN A 223 27.37 -7.08 4.92
N GLN A 224 27.54 -8.40 5.01
CA GLN A 224 26.62 -9.37 4.40
C GLN A 224 25.19 -9.21 4.94
N GLN A 225 25.04 -9.03 6.26
CA GLN A 225 23.72 -8.79 6.87
C GLN A 225 23.09 -7.49 6.38
N GLN A 226 23.87 -6.41 6.26
CA GLN A 226 23.39 -5.12 5.75
C GLN A 226 22.99 -5.21 4.27
N SER A 227 23.76 -5.91 3.44
CA SER A 227 23.41 -6.17 2.04
C SER A 227 22.11 -6.97 1.92
N ALA A 228 21.93 -8.04 2.71
CA ALA A 228 20.70 -8.82 2.71
C ALA A 228 19.48 -7.98 3.16
N GLN A 229 19.66 -7.09 4.14
CA GLN A 229 18.60 -6.15 4.56
C GLN A 229 18.24 -5.16 3.45
N LEU A 230 19.23 -4.62 2.74
CA LEU A 230 19.00 -3.73 1.59
C LEU A 230 18.26 -4.45 0.46
N GLU A 231 18.61 -5.70 0.17
CA GLU A 231 17.95 -6.52 -0.84
C GLU A 231 16.49 -6.82 -0.47
N THR A 232 16.23 -7.10 0.81
CA THR A 232 14.87 -7.29 1.34
C THR A 232 14.05 -6.01 1.26
N LEU A 233 14.64 -4.87 1.62
CA LEU A 233 13.97 -3.57 1.54
C LEU A 233 13.70 -3.17 0.08
N SER A 234 14.63 -3.43 -0.84
CA SER A 234 14.44 -3.17 -2.26
C SER A 234 13.33 -4.04 -2.85
N GLY A 235 13.38 -5.36 -2.63
CA GLY A 235 12.38 -6.29 -3.16
C GLY A 235 10.98 -6.07 -2.58
N GLY A 236 10.88 -5.74 -1.29
CA GLY A 236 9.61 -5.43 -0.63
C GLY A 236 8.99 -4.11 -1.10
N LEU A 237 9.81 -3.09 -1.40
CA LEU A 237 9.33 -1.79 -1.87
C LEU A 237 8.76 -1.87 -3.29
N ASP A 238 9.39 -2.65 -4.16
CA ASP A 238 8.94 -2.84 -5.54
C ASP A 238 7.63 -3.65 -5.57
N ALA A 239 7.54 -4.73 -4.79
CA ALA A 239 6.33 -5.55 -4.72
C ALA A 239 5.12 -4.79 -4.14
N GLN A 240 5.29 -4.01 -3.06
CA GLN A 240 4.19 -3.22 -2.49
C GLN A 240 3.71 -2.11 -3.41
N LYS A 241 4.63 -1.43 -4.12
CA LYS A 241 4.24 -0.40 -5.08
C LYS A 241 3.50 -1.00 -6.27
N ILE A 242 4.02 -2.09 -6.85
CA ILE A 242 3.37 -2.79 -7.97
C ILE A 242 1.97 -3.25 -7.55
N GLN A 243 1.83 -3.88 -6.38
CA GLN A 243 0.55 -4.34 -5.88
C GLN A 243 -0.44 -3.19 -5.60
N SER A 244 0.05 -2.05 -5.08
CA SER A 244 -0.81 -0.88 -4.87
C SER A 244 -1.27 -0.27 -6.19
N TYR A 245 -0.42 -0.25 -7.22
CA TYR A 245 -0.80 0.22 -8.56
C TYR A 245 -1.78 -0.74 -9.23
N ASP A 246 -1.56 -2.06 -9.13
CA ASP A 246 -2.47 -3.07 -9.69
C ASP A 246 -3.86 -2.97 -9.06
N ASN A 247 -3.94 -2.83 -7.73
CA ASN A 247 -5.22 -2.64 -7.03
C ASN A 247 -5.94 -1.36 -7.49
N PHE A 248 -5.21 -0.25 -7.63
CA PHE A 248 -5.77 1.01 -8.09
C PHE A 248 -6.27 0.92 -9.54
N VAL A 249 -5.51 0.24 -10.42
CA VAL A 249 -5.93 0.00 -11.81
C VAL A 249 -7.18 -0.88 -11.87
N GLN A 250 -7.28 -1.91 -11.01
CA GLN A 250 -8.48 -2.75 -10.93
C GLN A 250 -9.70 -1.97 -10.44
N GLU A 251 -9.55 -1.08 -9.47
CA GLU A 251 -10.62 -0.23 -8.98
C GLU A 251 -11.15 0.70 -10.09
N LEU A 252 -10.25 1.36 -10.81
CA LEU A 252 -10.61 2.21 -11.96
C LEU A 252 -11.30 1.41 -13.08
N GLN A 253 -10.87 0.18 -13.35
CA GLN A 253 -11.53 -0.70 -14.32
C GLN A 253 -12.94 -1.08 -13.88
N GLY A 254 -13.15 -1.33 -12.58
CA GLY A 254 -14.47 -1.60 -12.00
C GLY A 254 -15.41 -0.40 -12.12
N GLU A 255 -14.93 0.80 -11.80
CA GLU A 255 -15.71 2.04 -11.98
C GLU A 255 -16.06 2.28 -13.45
N LEU A 256 -15.12 2.08 -14.37
CA LEU A 256 -15.36 2.22 -15.80
C LEU A 256 -16.41 1.23 -16.31
N ALA A 257 -16.39 -0.02 -15.82
CA ALA A 257 -17.39 -1.02 -16.16
C ALA A 257 -18.78 -0.62 -15.67
N ASN A 258 -18.89 -0.08 -14.44
CA ASN A 258 -20.15 0.43 -13.89
C ASN A 258 -20.70 1.60 -14.71
N VAL A 259 -19.85 2.56 -15.09
CA VAL A 259 -20.26 3.71 -15.93
C VAL A 259 -20.76 3.23 -17.29
N ARG A 260 -20.09 2.25 -17.91
CA ARG A 260 -20.55 1.64 -19.17
C ARG A 260 -21.90 0.96 -19.03
N ALA A 261 -22.13 0.24 -17.93
CA ALA A 261 -23.42 -0.40 -17.66
C ALA A 261 -24.55 0.65 -17.52
N GLN A 262 -24.30 1.72 -16.75
CA GLN A 262 -25.25 2.83 -16.60
C GLN A 262 -25.56 3.52 -17.93
N LEU A 263 -24.56 3.71 -18.80
CA LEU A 263 -24.75 4.28 -20.12
C LEU A 263 -25.67 3.41 -20.99
N VAL A 264 -25.43 2.10 -21.01
CA VAL A 264 -26.28 1.14 -21.75
C VAL A 264 -27.72 1.17 -21.23
N ASP A 265 -27.93 1.24 -19.92
CA ASP A 265 -29.27 1.34 -19.35
C ASP A 265 -29.96 2.68 -19.69
N SER A 266 -29.20 3.77 -19.71
CA SER A 266 -29.70 5.08 -20.17
C SER A 266 -30.08 5.06 -21.65
N GLU A 267 -29.30 4.39 -22.50
CA GLU A 267 -29.61 4.24 -23.93
C GLU A 267 -30.87 3.40 -24.15
N ARG A 268 -31.05 2.32 -23.37
CA ARG A 268 -32.29 1.52 -23.39
C ARG A 268 -33.52 2.29 -22.94
N LEU A 269 -33.37 3.15 -21.93
CA LEU A 269 -34.47 3.99 -21.48
C LEU A 269 -34.85 4.99 -22.58
N ARG A 270 -33.85 5.57 -23.25
CA ARG A 270 -34.06 6.49 -24.36
C ARG A 270 -34.75 5.82 -25.54
N THR A 271 -34.33 4.62 -25.96
CA THR A 271 -34.99 3.90 -27.06
C THR A 271 -36.43 3.56 -26.72
N LYS A 272 -36.72 3.16 -25.48
CA LYS A 272 -38.09 2.96 -25.02
C LYS A 272 -38.94 4.23 -25.10
N GLN A 273 -38.38 5.38 -24.73
CA GLN A 273 -39.06 6.68 -24.87
C GLN A 273 -39.32 7.03 -26.34
N GLU A 274 -38.36 6.76 -27.23
CA GLU A 274 -38.51 6.94 -28.68
C GLU A 274 -39.63 6.03 -29.25
N ASP A 275 -39.70 4.77 -28.82
CA ASP A 275 -40.78 3.83 -29.20
C ASP A 275 -42.16 4.31 -28.71
N ASP A 276 -42.25 4.79 -27.46
CA ASP A 276 -43.49 5.32 -26.89
C ASP A 276 -43.95 6.59 -27.64
N LEU A 277 -43.02 7.44 -28.07
CA LEU A 277 -43.27 8.61 -28.92
C LEU A 277 -43.83 8.21 -30.29
N ILE A 278 -43.21 7.23 -30.96
CA ILE A 278 -43.68 6.72 -32.26
C ILE A 278 -45.09 6.15 -32.13
N LYS A 279 -45.39 5.40 -31.07
CA LYS A 279 -46.72 4.85 -30.81
C LYS A 279 -47.75 5.95 -30.59
N PHE A 280 -47.39 7.00 -29.85
CA PHE A 280 -48.25 8.15 -29.63
C PHE A 280 -48.52 8.93 -30.92
N GLU A 281 -47.50 9.18 -31.76
CA GLU A 281 -47.67 9.79 -33.08
C GLU A 281 -48.60 8.97 -33.98
N SER A 282 -48.50 7.63 -33.94
CA SER A 282 -49.39 6.74 -34.67
C SER A 282 -50.85 6.85 -34.21
N MET A 283 -51.08 6.91 -32.89
CA MET A 283 -52.43 7.14 -32.34
C MET A 283 -53.00 8.50 -32.78
N LEU A 284 -52.19 9.56 -32.75
CA LEU A 284 -52.61 10.89 -33.21
C LEU A 284 -53.01 10.88 -34.69
N LYS A 285 -52.21 10.23 -35.55
CA LYS A 285 -52.57 10.06 -36.98
C LYS A 285 -53.89 9.30 -37.15
N GLN A 286 -54.11 8.23 -36.40
CA GLN A 286 -55.34 7.45 -36.47
C GLN A 286 -56.56 8.28 -36.06
N ILE A 287 -56.46 9.07 -34.98
CA ILE A 287 -57.51 9.99 -34.56
C ILE A 287 -57.79 11.02 -35.66
N GLN A 288 -56.75 11.59 -36.27
CA GLN A 288 -56.88 12.57 -37.34
C GLN A 288 -57.56 11.96 -38.58
N THR A 289 -57.22 10.73 -38.96
CA THR A 289 -57.91 10.00 -40.03
C THR A 289 -59.38 9.77 -39.72
N GLN A 290 -59.72 9.35 -38.50
CA GLN A 290 -61.12 9.15 -38.09
C GLN A 290 -61.93 10.45 -38.10
N ILE A 291 -61.31 11.59 -37.75
CA ILE A 291 -61.94 12.91 -37.86
C ILE A 291 -62.21 13.23 -39.35
N GLN A 292 -61.20 13.06 -40.20
CA GLN A 292 -61.32 13.31 -41.64
C GLN A 292 -62.40 12.44 -42.30
N GLU A 293 -62.47 11.15 -41.97
CA GLU A 293 -63.49 10.21 -42.48
C GLU A 293 -64.90 10.62 -42.04
N LYS A 294 -65.06 11.09 -40.80
CA LYS A 294 -66.34 11.60 -40.30
C LYS A 294 -66.76 12.90 -40.98
N GLU A 295 -65.81 13.79 -41.28
CA GLU A 295 -66.09 15.02 -42.04
C GLU A 295 -66.50 14.72 -43.49
N VAL A 296 -65.83 13.77 -44.17
CA VAL A 296 -66.19 13.35 -45.53
C VAL A 296 -67.54 12.64 -45.57
N ALA A 297 -67.86 11.81 -44.57
CA ALA A 297 -69.17 11.18 -44.46
C ALA A 297 -70.30 12.20 -44.20
N ALA A 298 -70.02 13.29 -43.48
CA ALA A 298 -70.96 14.39 -43.29
C ALA A 298 -71.19 15.19 -44.59
N ALA A 299 -70.19 15.27 -45.47
CA ALA A 299 -70.28 15.97 -46.77
C ALA A 299 -71.03 15.16 -47.87
N SER A 300 -71.37 13.89 -47.64
CA SER A 300 -72.05 13.02 -48.61
C SER A 300 -73.60 13.04 -48.52
N TYR A 301 -74.19 13.89 -47.68
CA TYR A 301 -75.63 14.15 -47.72
C TYR A 301 -75.97 15.13 -48.88
N PRO A 302 -77.06 14.93 -49.62
CA PRO A 302 -77.38 15.75 -50.79
C PRO A 302 -77.63 17.20 -50.35
N GLN A 303 -76.71 18.08 -50.71
CA GLN A 303 -76.80 19.51 -50.44
C GLN A 303 -77.81 20.14 -51.42
N PRO A 304 -78.80 20.92 -50.94
CA PRO A 304 -79.68 21.70 -51.83
C PRO A 304 -78.86 22.72 -52.62
N ALA A 305 -79.17 22.89 -53.91
CA ALA A 305 -78.50 23.83 -54.80
C ALA A 305 -78.52 25.26 -54.22
N GLN A 306 -77.35 25.79 -53.88
CA GLN A 306 -77.19 27.19 -53.50
C GLN A 306 -76.93 28.08 -54.73
N PRO A 307 -77.39 29.35 -54.72
CA PRO A 307 -77.22 30.27 -55.84
C PRO A 307 -75.75 30.71 -55.99
N ALA A 308 -75.32 30.91 -57.23
CA ALA A 308 -74.00 31.41 -57.57
C ALA A 308 -73.75 32.82 -57.01
N ILE A 309 -72.77 32.93 -56.11
CA ILE A 309 -72.21 34.20 -55.62
C ILE A 309 -70.81 34.34 -56.26
N PRO A 310 -70.46 35.49 -56.85
CA PRO A 310 -69.18 35.67 -57.53
C PRO A 310 -67.99 35.66 -56.56
N GLU A 311 -66.90 35.03 -57.02
CA GLU A 311 -65.60 34.92 -56.32
C GLU A 311 -65.02 36.28 -55.94
N PRO A 312 -64.60 36.49 -54.67
CA PRO A 312 -63.65 37.53 -54.34
C PRO A 312 -62.23 37.10 -54.76
N VAL A 313 -61.56 37.98 -55.51
CA VAL A 313 -60.15 37.90 -55.87
C VAL A 313 -59.30 37.81 -54.60
N GLN A 314 -58.58 36.69 -54.42
CA GLN A 314 -57.66 36.53 -53.29
C GLN A 314 -56.42 37.42 -53.47
N PRO A 315 -55.96 38.14 -52.43
CA PRO A 315 -54.65 38.76 -52.46
C PRO A 315 -53.57 37.68 -52.31
N ALA A 316 -52.54 37.76 -53.16
CA ALA A 316 -51.35 36.93 -53.06
C ALA A 316 -50.61 37.23 -51.74
N TYR A 317 -50.66 36.30 -50.80
CA TYR A 317 -49.84 36.35 -49.59
C TYR A 317 -48.39 36.03 -49.97
N LEU A 318 -47.52 37.03 -49.79
CA LEU A 318 -46.07 36.88 -49.88
C LEU A 318 -45.59 35.89 -48.80
N GLN A 319 -44.89 34.85 -49.25
CA GLN A 319 -44.14 33.93 -48.39
C GLN A 319 -43.14 34.74 -47.54
N PRO A 320 -43.21 34.70 -46.19
CA PRO A 320 -42.14 35.25 -45.38
C PRO A 320 -40.88 34.40 -45.57
N ALA A 321 -39.79 35.05 -45.96
CA ALA A 321 -38.47 34.44 -46.04
C ALA A 321 -38.09 33.87 -44.67
N GLN A 322 -37.65 32.61 -44.63
CA GLN A 322 -37.19 32.00 -43.39
C GLN A 322 -35.93 32.71 -42.87
N PRO A 323 -35.85 33.03 -41.57
CA PRO A 323 -34.62 33.57 -41.01
C PRO A 323 -33.56 32.48 -40.97
N ALA A 324 -32.42 32.73 -41.62
CA ALA A 324 -31.21 31.96 -41.43
C ALA A 324 -30.69 32.22 -40.01
N TYR A 325 -30.65 31.18 -39.18
CA TYR A 325 -30.03 31.25 -37.85
C TYR A 325 -28.50 31.32 -38.02
N PRO A 326 -27.80 32.35 -37.52
CA PRO A 326 -26.35 32.35 -37.48
C PRO A 326 -25.87 31.35 -36.44
N GLN A 327 -24.89 30.53 -36.84
CA GLN A 327 -24.16 29.61 -36.00
C GLN A 327 -23.47 30.38 -34.87
N PRO A 328 -23.61 29.98 -33.59
CA PRO A 328 -22.95 30.69 -32.50
C PRO A 328 -21.43 30.53 -32.60
N ALA A 329 -20.73 31.67 -32.58
CA ALA A 329 -19.28 31.71 -32.47
C ALA A 329 -18.82 31.08 -31.14
N GLN A 330 -17.81 30.22 -31.20
CA GLN A 330 -17.25 29.59 -30.00
C GLN A 330 -16.62 30.65 -29.08
N PRO A 331 -16.81 30.56 -27.74
CA PRO A 331 -16.18 31.49 -26.82
C PRO A 331 -14.67 31.24 -26.74
N ALA A 332 -13.90 32.29 -26.97
CA ALA A 332 -12.49 32.34 -26.60
C ALA A 332 -12.36 32.46 -25.07
N TYR A 333 -11.54 31.60 -24.48
CA TYR A 333 -11.25 31.59 -23.05
C TYR A 333 -10.48 32.84 -22.62
N PRO A 334 -10.91 33.59 -21.58
CA PRO A 334 -10.10 34.64 -21.01
C PRO A 334 -8.99 34.07 -20.09
N GLN A 335 -7.84 34.74 -20.09
CA GLN A 335 -6.71 34.46 -19.19
C GLN A 335 -7.08 34.66 -17.72
N GLN A 336 -6.45 33.85 -16.86
CA GLN A 336 -6.56 33.83 -15.40
C GLN A 336 -6.26 35.20 -14.74
N PRO A 337 -7.05 35.63 -13.75
CA PRO A 337 -6.61 36.62 -12.77
C PRO A 337 -5.72 35.98 -11.69
N GLN A 338 -4.68 36.71 -11.28
CA GLN A 338 -3.75 36.36 -10.20
C GLN A 338 -4.46 36.24 -8.84
N GLN A 339 -4.01 35.28 -8.02
CA GLN A 339 -4.49 35.02 -6.67
C GLN A 339 -4.04 36.10 -5.65
N PRO A 340 -4.91 36.56 -4.74
CA PRO A 340 -4.49 37.23 -3.50
C PRO A 340 -4.17 36.23 -2.37
N PRO A 341 -3.36 36.63 -1.37
CA PRO A 341 -2.84 35.73 -0.33
C PRO A 341 -3.88 35.35 0.73
N ALA A 342 -3.80 34.09 1.19
CA ALA A 342 -4.72 33.46 2.12
C ALA A 342 -4.54 33.90 3.58
N VAL A 343 -5.65 34.26 4.23
CA VAL A 343 -5.77 34.45 5.68
C VAL A 343 -6.17 33.11 6.33
N ARG A 344 -5.50 32.77 7.43
CA ARG A 344 -5.56 31.48 8.14
C ARG A 344 -6.57 31.52 9.30
N PRO A 345 -7.54 30.60 9.42
CA PRO A 345 -8.31 30.45 10.66
C PRO A 345 -7.69 29.41 11.61
N GLN A 346 -7.78 29.69 12.91
CA GLN A 346 -7.39 28.81 14.02
C GLN A 346 -8.41 27.67 14.27
N PRO A 347 -7.98 26.54 14.86
CA PRO A 347 -8.84 25.39 15.14
C PRO A 347 -9.60 25.51 16.48
N GLN A 348 -10.86 25.05 16.52
CA GLN A 348 -11.62 24.79 17.74
C GLN A 348 -11.60 23.29 18.12
N PRO A 349 -11.75 22.94 19.40
CA PRO A 349 -11.61 21.57 19.89
C PRO A 349 -12.90 20.73 19.80
N LEU A 350 -12.74 19.48 19.38
CA LEU A 350 -13.78 18.44 19.28
C LEU A 350 -14.28 17.99 20.66
N SER A 351 -15.61 17.91 20.80
CA SER A 351 -16.28 17.21 21.89
C SER A 351 -16.77 15.84 21.40
N ALA A 352 -16.55 14.79 22.20
CA ALA A 352 -17.28 13.52 22.17
C ALA A 352 -18.19 13.45 23.42
N PRO A 353 -19.05 12.44 23.70
CA PRO A 353 -19.37 11.19 22.96
C PRO A 353 -20.88 10.78 23.03
N ARG A 354 -21.26 9.64 22.40
CA ARG A 354 -21.98 8.49 23.02
C ARG A 354 -22.35 7.44 21.97
N GLY A 355 -21.84 6.22 22.13
CA GLY A 355 -22.23 5.05 21.34
C GLY A 355 -23.32 4.22 22.04
N PRO A 356 -24.16 3.47 21.29
CA PRO A 356 -25.20 2.60 21.81
C PRO A 356 -24.65 1.22 22.28
N PRO A 357 -25.42 0.46 23.08
CA PRO A 357 -24.93 -0.75 23.76
C PRO A 357 -24.82 -1.96 22.82
N GLY A 358 -23.76 -2.74 23.01
CA GLY A 358 -23.47 -3.95 22.23
C GLY A 358 -24.30 -5.18 22.64
N PRO A 359 -24.43 -6.17 21.73
CA PRO A 359 -25.16 -7.41 21.98
C PRO A 359 -24.34 -8.41 22.83
N LYS A 360 -25.07 -9.14 23.69
CA LYS A 360 -24.57 -10.27 24.50
C LYS A 360 -24.27 -11.47 23.60
N VAL A 361 -23.09 -12.08 23.78
CA VAL A 361 -22.73 -13.37 23.17
C VAL A 361 -22.38 -14.38 24.26
N SER A 362 -22.97 -15.57 24.12
CA SER A 362 -22.82 -16.74 24.98
C SER A 362 -21.41 -17.32 24.94
N ALA A 363 -20.96 -17.78 26.11
CA ALA A 363 -19.68 -18.46 26.31
C ALA A 363 -19.71 -19.89 25.77
N SER A 364 -18.80 -20.18 24.83
CA SER A 364 -18.25 -21.52 24.62
C SER A 364 -16.73 -21.41 24.73
N GLY A 365 -16.19 -22.15 25.70
CA GLY A 365 -14.86 -21.92 26.24
C GLY A 365 -13.73 -22.25 25.29
N ILE A 366 -12.72 -21.37 25.28
CA ILE A 366 -11.34 -21.64 24.88
C ILE A 366 -10.47 -20.75 25.80
N ILE A 367 -9.47 -21.37 26.44
CA ILE A 367 -8.46 -20.86 27.40
C ILE A 367 -8.92 -20.76 28.87
N PRO A 368 -8.23 -21.42 29.82
CA PRO A 368 -8.47 -21.25 31.26
C PRO A 368 -8.26 -19.78 31.66
N SER A 369 -9.33 -19.14 32.12
CA SER A 369 -9.29 -17.77 32.63
C SER A 369 -8.70 -17.77 34.04
N GLN A 370 -7.37 -17.78 34.14
CA GLN A 370 -6.69 -17.28 35.33
C GLN A 370 -6.37 -15.81 35.10
N ALA A 371 -6.90 -14.94 35.95
CA ALA A 371 -6.62 -13.51 35.89
C ALA A 371 -5.11 -13.29 36.11
N PRO A 372 -4.37 -12.67 35.17
CA PRO A 372 -2.95 -12.40 35.35
C PRO A 372 -2.75 -11.45 36.52
N SER A 373 -1.83 -11.79 37.42
CA SER A 373 -1.37 -10.87 38.44
C SER A 373 -0.58 -9.74 37.76
N PRO A 374 -0.85 -8.45 38.05
CA PRO A 374 -0.12 -7.35 37.44
C PRO A 374 1.37 -7.45 37.83
N GLY A 375 2.24 -7.67 36.83
CA GLY A 375 3.66 -7.99 37.03
C GLY A 375 4.19 -9.16 36.19
N GLY A 376 3.44 -9.63 35.19
CA GLY A 376 3.89 -10.69 34.29
C GLY A 376 5.24 -10.39 33.62
N SER A 377 6.03 -11.42 33.34
CA SER A 377 7.35 -11.26 32.74
C SER A 377 7.28 -11.08 31.22
N LYS A 378 8.28 -10.45 30.58
CA LYS A 378 8.40 -10.43 29.11
C LYS A 378 8.28 -11.84 28.49
N MET A 379 8.75 -12.85 29.23
CA MET A 379 8.74 -14.25 28.81
C MET A 379 7.31 -14.82 28.75
N GLU A 380 6.44 -14.41 29.64
CA GLU A 380 5.03 -14.81 29.68
C GLU A 380 4.29 -14.31 28.43
N ALA A 381 4.55 -13.07 28.00
CA ALA A 381 3.97 -12.54 26.77
C ALA A 381 4.42 -13.30 25.51
N VAL A 382 5.68 -13.75 25.48
CA VAL A 382 6.18 -14.59 24.38
C VAL A 382 5.49 -15.95 24.36
N GLN A 383 5.28 -16.57 25.53
CA GLN A 383 4.53 -17.82 25.64
C GLN A 383 3.07 -17.67 25.18
N LEU A 384 2.42 -16.55 25.48
CA LEU A 384 1.08 -16.26 24.99
C LEU A 384 1.02 -16.14 23.45
N LEU A 385 2.09 -15.66 22.82
CA LEU A 385 2.20 -15.63 21.36
C LEU A 385 2.43 -17.04 20.78
N ASP A 386 3.07 -17.96 21.50
CA ASP A 386 3.18 -19.38 21.08
C ASP A 386 1.83 -20.07 21.00
N VAL A 387 0.93 -19.78 21.95
CA VAL A 387 -0.44 -20.32 21.97
C VAL A 387 -1.18 -20.00 20.67
N ILE A 388 -0.96 -18.82 20.07
CA ILE A 388 -1.57 -18.45 18.79
C ILE A 388 -1.13 -19.42 17.67
N LEU A 389 0.16 -19.74 17.59
CA LEU A 389 0.68 -20.65 16.56
C LEU A 389 0.24 -22.09 16.79
N GLU A 390 0.19 -22.55 18.04
CA GLU A 390 -0.34 -23.87 18.38
C GLU A 390 -1.81 -23.99 17.96
N LYS A 391 -2.64 -22.97 18.27
CA LYS A 391 -4.04 -22.95 17.88
C LYS A 391 -4.21 -22.88 16.36
N ALA A 392 -3.41 -22.07 15.67
CA ALA A 392 -3.42 -22.01 14.21
C ALA A 392 -3.10 -23.39 13.58
N LYS A 393 -2.07 -24.09 14.09
CA LYS A 393 -1.68 -25.43 13.63
C LYS A 393 -2.72 -26.51 13.94
N SER A 394 -3.54 -26.34 14.97
CA SER A 394 -4.64 -27.26 15.29
C SER A 394 -5.82 -27.17 14.33
N GLY A 395 -5.80 -26.24 13.36
CA GLY A 395 -6.81 -26.13 12.32
C GLY A 395 -8.12 -25.48 12.77
N ILE A 396 -8.09 -24.62 13.79
CA ILE A 396 -9.29 -23.86 14.19
C ILE A 396 -9.70 -22.88 13.08
N ALA A 397 -11.00 -22.55 13.03
CA ALA A 397 -11.51 -21.61 12.05
C ALA A 397 -10.87 -20.22 12.18
N ALA A 398 -10.71 -19.50 11.06
CA ALA A 398 -10.06 -18.20 11.01
C ALA A 398 -10.67 -17.20 12.01
N SER A 399 -11.99 -17.11 12.07
CA SER A 399 -12.70 -16.22 13.00
C SER A 399 -12.46 -16.58 14.47
N GLN A 400 -12.34 -17.87 14.80
CA GLN A 400 -12.00 -18.35 16.14
C GLN A 400 -10.56 -18.02 16.51
N LEU A 401 -9.62 -18.18 15.57
CA LEU A 401 -8.23 -17.76 15.79
C LEU A 401 -8.13 -16.24 16.00
N GLY A 402 -8.90 -15.46 15.25
CA GLY A 402 -9.00 -14.01 15.47
C GLY A 402 -9.49 -13.65 16.88
N GLN A 403 -10.35 -14.45 17.50
CA GLN A 403 -10.76 -14.25 18.90
C GLN A 403 -9.63 -14.61 19.88
N VAL A 404 -8.92 -15.72 19.65
CA VAL A 404 -7.76 -16.12 20.45
C VAL A 404 -6.69 -15.02 20.41
N MET A 405 -6.41 -14.44 19.25
CA MET A 405 -5.44 -13.36 19.10
C MET A 405 -5.85 -12.09 19.87
N GLU A 406 -7.13 -11.72 19.84
CA GLU A 406 -7.64 -10.56 20.58
C GLU A 406 -7.56 -10.78 22.10
N GLN A 407 -7.85 -12.00 22.58
CA GLN A 407 -7.67 -12.37 23.98
C GLN A 407 -6.19 -12.31 24.39
N THR A 408 -5.30 -12.92 23.60
CA THR A 408 -3.84 -12.83 23.81
C THR A 408 -3.37 -11.39 23.87
N LYS A 409 -3.87 -10.52 22.97
CA LYS A 409 -3.57 -9.07 22.98
C LYS A 409 -3.96 -8.44 24.30
N ASN A 410 -5.18 -8.69 24.79
CA ASN A 410 -5.65 -8.12 26.05
C ASN A 410 -4.79 -8.55 27.24
N THR A 411 -4.37 -9.83 27.27
CA THR A 411 -3.47 -10.35 28.30
C THR A 411 -2.09 -9.70 28.23
N ILE A 412 -1.51 -9.54 27.04
CA ILE A 412 -0.20 -8.88 26.88
C ILE A 412 -0.28 -7.40 27.24
N VAL A 413 -1.39 -6.72 26.95
CA VAL A 413 -1.63 -5.33 27.37
C VAL A 413 -1.64 -5.21 28.89
N GLN A 414 -2.14 -6.20 29.64
CA GLN A 414 -2.07 -6.20 31.10
C GLN A 414 -0.63 -6.35 31.62
N ILE A 415 0.25 -7.00 30.86
CA ILE A 415 1.68 -7.15 31.19
C ILE A 415 2.47 -5.86 30.94
N PHE A 416 2.30 -5.25 29.76
CA PHE A 416 3.15 -4.12 29.31
C PHE A 416 2.51 -2.74 29.43
N GLN A 417 1.23 -2.64 29.81
CA GLN A 417 0.35 -1.47 29.63
C GLN A 417 0.14 -1.08 28.15
N TRP A 418 1.21 -1.02 27.35
CA TRP A 418 1.18 -0.73 25.93
C TRP A 418 2.45 -1.24 25.22
N HIS A 419 2.30 -1.82 24.03
CA HIS A 419 3.42 -2.20 23.16
C HIS A 419 3.02 -2.08 21.69
N PRO A 420 3.89 -1.59 20.77
CA PRO A 420 3.52 -1.41 19.36
C PRO A 420 3.02 -2.67 18.66
N THR A 421 3.52 -3.84 19.05
CA THR A 421 3.08 -5.14 18.48
C THR A 421 1.60 -5.44 18.76
N MET A 422 0.99 -4.81 19.77
CA MET A 422 -0.44 -4.99 20.08
C MET A 422 -1.35 -4.42 18.99
N PHE A 423 -0.93 -3.36 18.30
CA PHE A 423 -1.69 -2.83 17.17
C PHE A 423 -1.67 -3.78 15.98
N GLU A 424 -0.50 -4.34 15.67
CA GLU A 424 -0.36 -5.31 14.59
C GLU A 424 -1.13 -6.59 14.89
N LEU A 425 -1.04 -7.08 16.14
CA LEU A 425 -1.78 -8.23 16.63
C LEU A 425 -3.30 -8.01 16.49
N ALA A 426 -3.80 -6.84 16.91
CA ALA A 426 -5.22 -6.48 16.80
C ALA A 426 -5.67 -6.31 15.34
N ALA A 427 -4.84 -5.72 14.49
CA ALA A 427 -5.14 -5.59 13.06
C ALA A 427 -5.25 -6.96 12.38
N PHE A 428 -4.32 -7.88 12.68
CA PHE A 428 -4.35 -9.24 12.16
C PHE A 428 -5.57 -10.02 12.69
N ALA A 429 -5.87 -9.90 13.99
CA ALA A 429 -7.05 -10.49 14.62
C ALA A 429 -8.35 -10.05 13.92
N ARG A 430 -8.51 -8.74 13.66
CA ARG A 430 -9.68 -8.20 12.94
C ARG A 430 -9.77 -8.73 11.52
N ARG A 431 -8.65 -8.86 10.81
CA ARG A 431 -8.63 -9.44 9.47
C ARG A 431 -9.11 -10.89 9.48
N LEU A 432 -8.66 -11.69 10.44
CA LEU A 432 -9.12 -13.08 10.60
C LEU A 432 -10.61 -13.17 10.99
N GLN A 433 -11.12 -12.21 11.75
CA GLN A 433 -12.55 -12.15 12.11
C GLN A 433 -13.47 -11.79 10.94
N GLN A 434 -12.94 -11.23 9.84
CA GLN A 434 -13.71 -10.95 8.63
C GLN A 434 -13.96 -12.19 7.76
N PHE A 435 -13.26 -13.30 8.03
CA PHE A 435 -13.51 -14.54 7.31
C PHE A 435 -14.89 -15.12 7.68
N PRO A 436 -15.58 -15.80 6.74
CA PRO A 436 -16.84 -16.45 7.05
C PRO A 436 -16.72 -17.43 8.22
N ALA A 437 -17.79 -17.56 9.01
CA ALA A 437 -17.79 -18.44 10.17
C ALA A 437 -17.52 -19.90 9.74
N GLY A 438 -16.55 -20.54 10.39
CA GLY A 438 -16.14 -21.92 10.08
C GLY A 438 -15.13 -22.05 8.94
N SER A 439 -14.76 -20.96 8.25
CA SER A 439 -13.75 -21.04 7.20
C SER A 439 -12.37 -21.43 7.75
N PRO A 440 -11.67 -22.39 7.11
CA PRO A 440 -10.29 -22.69 7.45
C PRO A 440 -9.39 -21.50 7.10
N ILE A 441 -8.24 -21.42 7.77
CA ILE A 441 -7.20 -20.46 7.43
C ILE A 441 -6.42 -21.03 6.25
N ASP A 442 -6.25 -20.26 5.19
CA ASP A 442 -5.44 -20.67 4.05
C ASP A 442 -3.95 -20.74 4.43
N ASN A 443 -3.19 -21.56 3.68
CA ASN A 443 -1.81 -21.85 4.01
C ASN A 443 -0.90 -20.60 3.92
N GLU A 444 -1.19 -19.65 3.02
CA GLU A 444 -0.42 -18.42 2.88
C GLU A 444 -0.61 -17.52 4.11
N THR A 445 -1.86 -17.38 4.58
CA THR A 445 -2.18 -16.66 5.82
C THR A 445 -1.53 -17.31 7.05
N LEU A 446 -1.44 -18.65 7.09
CA LEU A 446 -0.73 -19.37 8.17
C LEU A 446 0.78 -19.09 8.18
N ILE A 447 1.42 -19.10 7.00
CA ILE A 447 2.85 -18.77 6.86
C ILE A 447 3.10 -17.33 7.31
N LEU A 448 2.30 -16.39 6.82
CA LEU A 448 2.40 -14.98 7.20
C LEU A 448 2.18 -14.77 8.71
N LEU A 449 1.22 -15.47 9.30
CA LEU A 449 0.99 -15.41 10.75
C LEU A 449 2.20 -15.92 11.54
N ALA A 450 2.83 -17.01 11.11
CA ALA A 450 4.03 -17.56 11.73
C ALA A 450 5.21 -16.58 11.71
N GLU A 451 5.45 -15.94 10.56
CA GLU A 451 6.47 -14.89 10.41
C GLU A 451 6.19 -13.69 11.32
N LYS A 452 4.93 -13.22 11.34
CA LYS A 452 4.53 -12.08 12.17
C LYS A 452 4.66 -12.37 13.67
N VAL A 453 4.24 -13.55 14.12
CA VAL A 453 4.39 -13.95 15.53
C VAL A 453 5.86 -13.97 15.93
N ASN A 454 6.75 -14.53 15.11
CA ASN A 454 8.19 -14.52 15.39
C ASN A 454 8.75 -13.09 15.45
N ALA A 455 8.35 -12.21 14.52
CA ALA A 455 8.74 -10.81 14.56
C ALA A 455 8.24 -10.08 15.82
N TRP A 456 7.00 -10.34 16.26
CA TRP A 456 6.46 -9.75 17.49
C TRP A 456 7.21 -10.23 18.74
N LYS A 457 7.57 -11.52 18.82
CA LYS A 457 8.38 -12.06 19.92
C LYS A 457 9.73 -11.35 20.03
N GLN A 458 10.43 -11.18 18.90
CA GLN A 458 11.72 -10.49 18.88
C GLN A 458 11.61 -9.05 19.38
N ARG A 459 10.54 -8.33 19.00
CA ARG A 459 10.31 -6.96 19.45
C ARG A 459 9.92 -6.85 20.93
N ILE A 460 9.23 -7.84 21.47
CA ILE A 460 8.88 -7.88 22.90
C ILE A 460 10.12 -8.19 23.76
N LEU A 461 11.02 -9.04 23.25
CA LEU A 461 12.25 -9.41 23.95
C LEU A 461 13.32 -8.31 23.91
N GLY A 462 13.45 -7.61 22.77
CA GLY A 462 14.21 -6.36 22.67
C GLY A 462 13.73 -5.32 23.67
#